data_AF-A0A1Y3QFI7-F1
#
_entry.id   AF-A0A1Y3QFI7-F1
#
_cell.length_a   1.000
_cell.length_b   1.000
_cell.length_c   1.000
_cell.angle_alpha   90.00
_cell.angle_beta   90.00
_cell.angle_gamma   90.00
#
_symmetry.space_group_name_H-M   'P 1'
#
loop_
_entity.id
_entity.type
_entity.pdbx_description
1 polymer ?
#
loop_
_entity_poly.entity_id
_entity_poly.type
_entity_poly.pdbx_seq_one_letter_code
_entity_poly.pdbx_strand_id
1 'polypeptide(L)'
;MPIPLIPVLLGTLGGVVAGALLRQPEINRLRKQVQILQAEIQRLQALVEEQNRQIQELTVRYKTLKAWSFVEKAKQRARLEGAVMHQWAFKEYVELLCAQASERPLSEEERAFFNAYENLLAGLHGDKDERLIIRNYIRSKYRHEIERLVTVDASRLVASVEAVNVA
;
A
#
# COMPACT_ATOMS: atom_id res chain seq x y z
N MET A 1 -93.36 -5.44 -55.32
CA MET A 1 -93.96 -5.57 -53.98
C MET A 1 -93.05 -4.90 -52.95
N PRO A 2 -93.56 -4.01 -52.08
CA PRO A 2 -92.76 -3.25 -51.11
C PRO A 2 -92.70 -3.89 -49.70
N ILE A 3 -91.55 -3.71 -49.03
CA ILE A 3 -91.30 -3.58 -47.55
C ILE A 3 -91.42 -4.88 -46.71
N PRO A 4 -90.54 -5.19 -45.70
CA PRO A 4 -89.97 -4.23 -44.74
C PRO A 4 -88.45 -4.24 -44.45
N LEU A 5 -87.92 -3.03 -44.23
CA LEU A 5 -86.83 -2.73 -43.30
C LEU A 5 -87.22 -3.21 -41.90
N ILE A 6 -86.37 -4.00 -41.25
CA ILE A 6 -86.40 -4.22 -39.80
C ILE A 6 -85.13 -3.59 -39.20
N PRO A 7 -85.26 -2.68 -38.21
CA PRO A 7 -84.15 -1.93 -37.64
C PRO A 7 -83.44 -2.75 -36.56
N VAL A 8 -82.26 -3.28 -36.86
CA VAL A 8 -81.38 -3.88 -35.84
C VAL A 8 -80.02 -3.19 -35.89
N LEU A 9 -80.01 -1.89 -35.57
CA LEU A 9 -78.79 -1.08 -35.57
C LEU A 9 -78.63 -0.19 -34.33
N LEU A 10 -79.27 -0.51 -33.21
CA LEU A 10 -79.17 0.30 -31.99
C LEU A 10 -78.90 -0.47 -30.68
N GLY A 11 -78.81 -1.81 -30.69
CA GLY A 11 -78.66 -2.60 -29.45
C GLY A 11 -77.23 -3.03 -29.09
N THR A 12 -76.34 -3.22 -30.07
CA THR A 12 -75.07 -3.94 -29.85
C THR A 12 -73.82 -3.04 -29.77
N LEU A 13 -73.93 -1.76 -30.11
CA LEU A 13 -72.84 -0.79 -29.90
C LEU A 13 -72.81 -0.21 -28.48
N GLY A 14 -73.92 -0.23 -27.74
CA GLY A 14 -73.99 0.32 -26.38
C GLY A 14 -73.34 -0.57 -25.31
N GLY A 15 -73.56 -1.89 -25.37
CA GLY A 15 -73.12 -2.84 -24.32
C GLY A 15 -71.62 -3.12 -24.31
N VAL A 16 -70.99 -3.20 -25.49
CA VAL A 16 -69.54 -3.47 -25.62
C VAL A 16 -68.72 -2.21 -25.28
N VAL A 17 -69.22 -1.03 -25.63
CA VAL A 17 -68.56 0.26 -25.31
C VAL A 17 -68.71 0.59 -23.82
N ALA A 18 -69.85 0.32 -23.19
CA ALA A 18 -70.05 0.55 -21.75
C ALA A 18 -69.14 -0.35 -20.87
N GLY A 19 -68.99 -1.63 -21.22
CA GLY A 19 -68.09 -2.55 -20.50
C GLY A 19 -66.60 -2.20 -20.65
N ALA A 20 -66.20 -1.66 -21.81
CA ALA A 20 -64.84 -1.17 -22.04
C ALA A 20 -64.57 0.16 -21.32
N LEU A 21 -65.54 1.09 -21.29
CA LEU A 21 -65.43 2.37 -20.59
C LEU A 21 -65.35 2.22 -19.05
N LEU A 22 -66.05 1.24 -18.47
CA LEU A 22 -66.01 0.97 -17.03
C LEU A 22 -64.63 0.47 -16.53
N ARG A 23 -63.87 -0.23 -17.38
CA ARG A 23 -62.51 -0.73 -17.06
C ARG A 23 -61.39 0.26 -17.44
N GLN A 24 -61.66 1.25 -18.29
CA GLN A 24 -60.70 2.30 -18.64
C GLN A 24 -60.13 3.10 -17.45
N PRO A 25 -60.89 3.50 -16.41
CA PRO A 25 -60.30 4.21 -15.27
C PRO A 25 -59.30 3.36 -14.49
N GLU A 26 -59.55 2.06 -14.35
CA GLU A 26 -58.63 1.11 -13.71
C GLU A 26 -57.37 0.89 -14.55
N ILE A 27 -57.52 0.72 -15.87
CA ILE A 27 -56.40 0.60 -16.81
C ILE A 27 -55.53 1.88 -16.79
N ASN A 28 -56.15 3.06 -16.71
CA ASN A 28 -55.43 4.33 -16.63
C ASN A 28 -54.69 4.49 -15.29
N ARG A 29 -55.26 3.99 -14.19
CA ARG A 29 -54.57 3.95 -12.87
C ARG A 29 -53.36 3.02 -12.90
N LEU A 30 -53.52 1.81 -13.44
CA LEU A 30 -52.43 0.84 -13.56
C LEU A 30 -51.32 1.34 -14.50
N ARG A 31 -51.67 1.97 -15.62
CA ARG A 31 -50.68 2.60 -16.52
C ARG A 31 -49.88 3.70 -15.81
N LYS A 32 -50.54 4.54 -15.01
CA LYS A 32 -49.85 5.55 -14.18
C LYS A 32 -48.92 4.90 -13.15
N GLN A 33 -49.34 3.82 -12.50
CA GLN A 33 -48.50 3.08 -11.55
C GLN A 33 -47.28 2.45 -12.25
N VAL A 34 -47.46 1.86 -13.43
CA VAL A 34 -46.35 1.31 -14.23
C VAL A 34 -45.37 2.41 -14.63
N GLN A 35 -45.85 3.59 -15.05
CA GLN A 35 -44.98 4.73 -15.36
C GLN A 35 -44.18 5.21 -14.14
N ILE A 36 -44.82 5.31 -12.97
CA ILE A 36 -44.14 5.69 -11.72
C ILE A 36 -43.08 4.64 -11.36
N LEU A 37 -43.42 3.35 -11.43
CA LEU A 37 -42.48 2.26 -11.16
C LEU A 37 -41.32 2.25 -12.14
N GLN A 38 -41.55 2.52 -13.42
CA GLN A 38 -40.48 2.63 -14.43
C GLN A 38 -39.54 3.80 -14.14
N ALA A 39 -40.08 4.95 -13.73
CA ALA A 39 -39.28 6.10 -13.34
C ALA A 39 -38.44 5.81 -12.07
N GLU A 40 -39.02 5.12 -11.08
CA GLU A 40 -38.30 4.70 -9.87
C GLU A 40 -37.19 3.68 -10.19
N ILE A 41 -37.45 2.72 -11.09
CA ILE A 41 -36.44 1.76 -11.56
C ILE A 41 -35.28 2.48 -12.22
N GLN A 42 -35.55 3.45 -13.11
CA GLN A 42 -34.49 4.23 -13.77
C GLN A 42 -33.66 5.02 -12.74
N ARG A 43 -34.32 5.63 -11.75
CA ARG A 43 -33.64 6.34 -10.66
C ARG A 43 -32.76 5.42 -9.84
N LEU A 44 -33.26 4.24 -9.47
CA LEU A 44 -32.50 3.24 -8.70
C LEU A 44 -31.31 2.71 -9.51
N GLN A 45 -31.48 2.48 -10.81
CA GLN A 45 -30.39 2.07 -11.70
C GLN A 45 -29.27 3.12 -11.74
N ALA A 46 -29.62 4.40 -11.93
CA ALA A 46 -28.64 5.49 -11.90
C ALA A 46 -27.91 5.59 -10.54
N LEU A 47 -28.64 5.37 -9.44
CA LEU A 47 -28.04 5.36 -8.10
C LEU A 47 -27.08 4.19 -7.90
N VAL A 48 -27.43 2.99 -8.39
CA VAL A 48 -26.56 1.81 -8.34
C VAL A 48 -25.30 2.03 -9.19
N GLU A 49 -25.41 2.62 -10.37
CA GLU A 49 -24.27 2.97 -11.21
C GLU A 49 -23.34 3.97 -10.51
N GLU A 50 -23.90 5.01 -9.89
CA GLU A 50 -23.14 6.00 -9.15
C GLU A 50 -22.43 5.39 -7.93
N GLN A 51 -23.13 4.54 -7.17
CA GLN A 51 -22.51 3.82 -6.04
C GLN A 51 -21.41 2.88 -6.51
N ASN A 52 -21.61 2.15 -7.62
CA ASN A 52 -20.57 1.29 -8.18
C ASN A 52 -19.34 2.09 -8.59
N ARG A 53 -19.51 3.26 -9.19
CA ARG A 53 -18.41 4.18 -9.53
C ARG A 53 -17.65 4.61 -8.28
N GLN A 54 -18.36 5.02 -7.23
CA GLN A 54 -17.76 5.42 -5.95
C GLN A 54 -17.02 4.26 -5.28
N ILE A 55 -17.58 3.04 -5.30
CA ILE A 55 -16.95 1.84 -4.77
C ILE A 55 -15.65 1.53 -5.53
N GLN A 56 -15.66 1.63 -6.86
CA GLN A 56 -14.46 1.42 -7.68
C GLN A 56 -13.39 2.46 -7.34
N GLU A 57 -13.75 3.74 -7.25
CA GLU A 57 -12.82 4.81 -6.90
C GLU A 57 -12.21 4.59 -5.50
N LEU A 58 -13.04 4.31 -4.50
CA LEU A 58 -12.59 4.02 -3.15
C LEU A 58 -11.68 2.79 -3.10
N THR A 59 -11.99 1.76 -3.90
CA THR A 59 -11.16 0.55 -4.00
C THR A 59 -9.78 0.87 -4.55
N VAL A 60 -9.70 1.70 -5.60
CA VAL A 60 -8.41 2.16 -6.15
C VAL A 60 -7.64 2.96 -5.11
N ARG A 61 -8.27 3.96 -4.48
CA ARG A 61 -7.65 4.79 -3.44
C ARG A 61 -7.11 3.95 -2.29
N TYR A 62 -7.91 3.00 -1.80
CA TYR A 62 -7.51 2.09 -0.73
C TYR A 62 -6.30 1.23 -1.12
N LYS A 63 -6.32 0.61 -2.32
CA LYS A 63 -5.20 -0.22 -2.79
C LYS A 63 -3.93 0.61 -2.97
N THR A 64 -4.03 1.82 -3.50
CA THR A 64 -2.90 2.75 -3.64
C THR A 64 -2.33 3.14 -2.28
N LEU A 65 -3.18 3.53 -1.31
CA LEU A 65 -2.73 3.87 0.04
C LEU A 65 -2.07 2.67 0.74
N LYS A 66 -2.64 1.46 0.57
CA LYS A 66 -2.05 0.24 1.11
C LYS A 66 -0.65 -0.01 0.52
N ALA A 67 -0.50 0.08 -0.80
CA ALA A 67 0.79 -0.08 -1.48
C ALA A 67 1.80 1.00 -1.02
N TRP A 68 1.37 2.26 -0.95
CA TRP A 68 2.20 3.35 -0.45
C TRP A 68 2.69 3.11 0.98
N SER A 69 1.78 2.69 1.88
CA SER A 69 2.14 2.39 3.27
C SER A 69 3.16 1.25 3.39
N PHE A 70 3.10 0.27 2.48
CA PHE A 70 4.05 -0.83 2.42
C PHE A 70 5.44 -0.33 1.98
N VAL A 71 5.50 0.49 0.92
CA VAL A 71 6.74 1.09 0.42
C VAL A 71 7.40 1.97 1.49
N GLU A 72 6.62 2.81 2.17
CA GLU A 72 7.18 3.71 3.20
C GLU A 72 7.71 2.93 4.40
N LYS A 73 7.00 1.87 4.84
CA LYS A 73 7.51 0.96 5.89
C LYS A 73 8.81 0.26 5.48
N ALA A 74 8.89 -0.22 4.24
CA ALA A 74 10.11 -0.85 3.71
C ALA A 74 11.29 0.13 3.67
N LYS A 75 11.05 1.36 3.23
CA LYS A 75 12.04 2.44 3.21
C LYS A 75 12.53 2.81 4.61
N GLN A 76 11.61 2.95 5.58
CA GLN A 76 11.97 3.19 6.98
C GLN A 76 12.81 2.04 7.55
N ARG A 77 12.42 0.79 7.29
CA ARG A 77 13.20 -0.38 7.70
C ARG A 77 14.61 -0.36 7.10
N ALA A 78 14.75 -0.10 5.81
CA ALA A 78 16.06 -0.03 5.16
C ALA A 78 16.96 1.08 5.76
N ARG A 79 16.37 2.23 6.13
CA ARG A 79 17.09 3.30 6.83
C ARG A 79 17.57 2.86 8.22
N LEU A 80 16.71 2.18 8.99
CA LEU A 80 17.07 1.65 10.30
C LEU A 80 18.15 0.56 10.20
N GLU A 81 18.04 -0.36 9.26
CA GLU A 81 19.05 -1.39 9.00
C GLU A 81 20.40 -0.76 8.64
N GLY A 82 20.40 0.30 7.81
CA GLY A 82 21.59 1.07 7.49
C GLY A 82 22.21 1.74 8.71
N ALA A 83 21.40 2.37 9.57
CA ALA A 83 21.87 3.01 10.80
C ALA A 83 22.46 1.99 11.79
N VAL A 84 21.81 0.84 11.99
CA VAL A 84 22.30 -0.25 12.84
C VAL A 84 23.60 -0.82 12.28
N MET A 85 23.69 -1.05 10.98
CA MET A 85 24.93 -1.48 10.32
C MET A 85 26.08 -0.49 10.57
N HIS A 86 25.82 0.81 10.54
CA HIS A 86 26.84 1.82 10.88
C HIS A 86 27.28 1.76 12.34
N GLN A 87 26.39 1.47 13.29
CA GLN A 87 26.77 1.28 14.70
C GLN A 87 27.70 0.07 14.87
N TRP A 88 27.37 -1.05 14.23
CA TRP A 88 28.23 -2.25 14.26
C TRP A 88 29.57 -2.02 13.56
N ALA A 89 29.57 -1.27 12.45
CA ALA A 89 30.81 -0.87 11.79
C ALA A 89 31.68 0.02 12.69
N PHE A 90 31.07 0.96 13.42
CA PHE A 90 31.77 1.80 14.37
C PHE A 90 32.36 0.99 15.53
N LYS A 91 31.58 0.05 16.09
CA LYS A 91 32.05 -0.87 17.13
C LYS A 91 33.31 -1.61 16.68
N GLU A 92 33.23 -2.23 15.49
CA GLU A 92 34.31 -3.00 14.93
C GLU A 92 35.55 -2.14 14.67
N TYR A 93 35.38 -0.93 14.14
CA TYR A 93 36.47 0.01 13.93
C TYR A 93 37.21 0.33 15.23
N VAL A 94 36.48 0.61 16.32
CA VAL A 94 37.09 0.87 17.63
C VAL A 94 37.83 -0.36 18.16
N GLU A 95 37.26 -1.55 18.04
CA GLU A 95 37.91 -2.79 18.47
C GLU A 95 39.20 -3.07 17.67
N LEU A 96 39.21 -2.79 16.37
CA LEU A 96 40.40 -2.90 15.52
C LEU A 96 41.44 -1.84 15.83
N LEU A 97 41.02 -0.62 16.19
CA LEU A 97 41.91 0.45 16.63
C LEU A 97 42.60 0.07 17.96
N CYS A 98 41.83 -0.44 18.92
CA CYS A 98 42.35 -1.00 20.18
C CYS A 98 43.33 -2.15 19.92
N ALA A 99 43.01 -3.04 18.98
CA ALA A 99 43.88 -4.14 18.59
C ALA A 99 45.23 -3.66 18.00
N GLN A 100 45.21 -2.64 17.14
CA GLN A 100 46.44 -2.05 16.61
C GLN A 100 47.29 -1.39 17.69
N ALA A 101 46.66 -0.68 18.64
CA ALA A 101 47.35 -0.07 19.77
C ALA A 101 48.04 -1.12 20.66
N SER A 102 47.45 -2.30 20.80
CA SER A 102 48.03 -3.45 21.50
C SER A 102 48.97 -4.31 20.63
N GLU A 103 49.44 -3.79 19.49
CA GLU A 103 50.34 -4.47 18.54
C GLU A 103 49.80 -5.80 17.95
N ARG A 104 48.48 -6.04 18.00
CA ARG A 104 47.87 -7.21 17.34
C ARG A 104 47.91 -7.02 15.82
N PRO A 105 48.46 -7.98 15.06
CA PRO A 105 48.39 -7.92 13.60
C PRO A 105 46.93 -8.06 13.13
N LEU A 106 46.52 -7.15 12.25
CA LEU A 106 45.24 -7.24 11.54
C LEU A 106 45.35 -8.21 10.36
N SER A 107 44.32 -9.00 10.12
CA SER A 107 44.17 -9.80 8.90
C SER A 107 43.98 -8.91 7.66
N GLU A 108 44.12 -9.48 6.46
CA GLU A 108 43.88 -8.73 5.22
C GLU A 108 42.45 -8.18 5.14
N GLU A 109 41.45 -8.97 5.55
CA GLU A 109 40.05 -8.54 5.58
C GLU A 109 39.81 -7.42 6.60
N GLU A 110 40.39 -7.55 7.80
CA GLU A 110 40.32 -6.52 8.85
C GLU A 110 40.96 -5.22 8.39
N ARG A 111 42.12 -5.29 7.72
CA ARG A 111 42.83 -4.12 7.20
C ARG A 111 42.08 -3.46 6.05
N ALA A 112 41.50 -4.23 5.15
CA ALA A 112 40.68 -3.71 4.05
C ALA A 112 39.44 -2.97 4.58
N PHE A 113 38.75 -3.56 5.56
CA PHE A 113 37.64 -2.92 6.25
C PHE A 113 38.08 -1.64 6.98
N PHE A 114 39.15 -1.72 7.78
CA PHE A 114 39.66 -0.61 8.58
C PHE A 114 39.99 0.61 7.72
N ASN A 115 40.76 0.41 6.64
CA ASN A 115 41.14 1.48 5.72
C ASN A 115 39.93 2.08 5.00
N ALA A 116 38.99 1.25 4.52
CA ALA A 116 37.77 1.72 3.88
C ALA A 116 36.89 2.54 4.85
N TYR A 117 36.83 2.13 6.12
CA TYR A 117 36.07 2.85 7.14
C TYR A 117 36.75 4.16 7.57
N GLU A 118 38.08 4.20 7.67
CA GLU A 118 38.82 5.45 7.90
C GLU A 118 38.62 6.46 6.78
N ASN A 119 38.70 6.03 5.52
CA ASN A 119 38.41 6.89 4.37
C ASN A 119 37.00 7.50 4.46
N LEU A 120 36.02 6.67 4.83
CA LEU A 120 34.64 7.10 5.03
C LEU A 120 34.52 8.16 6.15
N LEU A 121 35.21 7.97 7.29
CA LEU A 121 35.24 8.93 8.40
C LEU A 121 35.94 10.24 8.04
N ALA A 122 37.01 10.17 7.24
CA ALA A 122 37.73 11.32 6.73
C ALA A 122 36.93 12.15 5.71
N GLY A 123 35.71 11.72 5.37
CA GLY A 123 34.86 12.38 4.38
C GLY A 123 35.35 12.17 2.95
N LEU A 124 36.38 11.35 2.74
CA LEU A 124 36.74 10.85 1.43
C LEU A 124 35.59 9.95 1.02
N HIS A 125 34.78 10.40 0.07
CA HIS A 125 33.70 9.58 -0.47
C HIS A 125 34.34 8.42 -1.22
N GLY A 126 34.59 7.34 -0.48
CA GLY A 126 35.01 6.07 -1.03
C GLY A 126 34.19 5.73 -2.25
N ASP A 127 34.88 5.21 -3.26
CA ASP A 127 34.22 4.65 -4.43
C ASP A 127 33.11 3.66 -3.98
N LYS A 128 32.17 3.35 -4.87
CA LYS A 128 31.09 2.37 -4.59
C LYS A 128 31.66 1.07 -4.01
N ASP A 129 32.91 0.75 -4.33
CA ASP A 129 33.67 -0.39 -3.85
C ASP A 129 33.98 -0.33 -2.35
N GLU A 130 34.37 0.81 -1.78
CA GLU A 130 34.67 0.92 -0.34
C GLU A 130 33.43 0.71 0.53
N ARG A 131 32.29 1.27 0.10
CA ARG A 131 31.00 1.03 0.77
C ARG A 131 30.58 -0.44 0.69
N LEU A 132 30.97 -1.13 -0.39
CA LEU A 132 30.69 -2.55 -0.57
C LEU A 132 31.59 -3.40 0.34
N ILE A 133 32.87 -3.05 0.50
CA ILE A 133 33.80 -3.68 1.44
C ILE A 133 33.24 -3.59 2.86
N ILE A 134 32.90 -2.38 3.32
CA ILE A 134 32.33 -2.15 4.67
C ILE A 134 31.07 -2.99 4.86
N ARG A 135 30.14 -2.96 3.88
CA ARG A 135 28.89 -3.70 3.97
C ARG A 135 29.11 -5.20 4.05
N ASN A 136 29.96 -5.77 3.19
CA ASN A 136 30.18 -7.21 3.12
C ASN A 136 30.86 -7.72 4.38
N TYR A 137 31.88 -7.01 4.86
CA TYR A 137 32.58 -7.34 6.10
C TYR A 137 31.65 -7.32 7.32
N ILE A 138 30.87 -6.25 7.47
CA ILE A 138 29.97 -6.14 8.62
C ILE A 138 28.81 -7.12 8.54
N ARG A 139 28.29 -7.40 7.34
CA ARG A 139 27.26 -8.44 7.16
C ARG A 139 27.79 -9.86 7.32
N SER A 140 29.07 -10.14 7.12
CA SER A 140 29.59 -11.49 7.37
C SER A 140 29.63 -11.79 8.87
N LYS A 141 29.88 -10.78 9.71
CA LYS A 141 29.96 -10.92 11.17
C LYS A 141 28.63 -10.70 11.91
N TYR A 142 27.87 -9.67 11.53
CA TYR A 142 26.74 -9.14 12.31
C TYR A 142 25.40 -9.19 11.57
N ARG A 143 25.23 -10.15 10.65
CA ARG A 143 24.04 -10.25 9.81
C ARG A 143 22.75 -10.28 10.63
N HIS A 144 22.74 -11.10 11.68
CA HIS A 144 21.56 -11.40 12.47
C HIS A 144 21.12 -10.19 13.28
N GLU A 145 22.09 -9.49 13.88
CA GLU A 145 21.90 -8.27 14.65
C GLU A 145 21.33 -7.16 13.78
N ILE A 146 21.84 -7.01 12.55
CA ILE A 146 21.36 -6.01 11.59
C ILE A 146 19.94 -6.34 11.11
N GLU A 147 19.68 -7.60 10.72
CA GLU A 147 18.35 -8.03 10.24
C GLU A 147 17.28 -7.91 11.34
N ARG A 148 17.67 -7.99 12.61
CA ARG A 148 16.81 -7.83 13.79
C ARG A 148 16.83 -6.43 14.41
N LEU A 149 17.58 -5.48 13.83
CA LEU A 149 17.72 -4.11 14.33
C LEU A 149 18.23 -4.02 15.79
N VAL A 150 19.12 -4.93 16.18
CA VAL A 150 19.77 -4.91 17.50
C VAL A 150 20.88 -3.86 17.47
N THR A 151 20.76 -2.85 18.33
CA THR A 151 21.74 -1.76 18.45
C THR A 151 22.95 -2.16 19.29
N VAL A 152 24.08 -1.50 19.06
CA VAL A 152 25.29 -1.72 19.86
C VAL A 152 25.13 -1.11 21.25
N ASP A 153 25.58 -1.84 22.28
CA ASP A 153 25.74 -1.30 23.63
C ASP A 153 27.05 -0.50 23.74
N ALA A 154 26.94 0.82 23.69
CA ALA A 154 28.07 1.74 23.73
C ALA A 154 28.89 1.65 25.03
N SER A 155 28.29 1.17 26.13
CA SER A 155 28.98 1.06 27.43
C SER A 155 30.17 0.12 27.36
N ARG A 156 30.07 -0.93 26.53
CA ARG A 156 31.17 -1.89 26.31
C ARG A 156 32.31 -1.30 25.51
N LEU A 157 32.01 -0.41 24.57
CA LEU A 157 33.03 0.27 23.76
C LEU A 157 33.89 1.21 24.58
N VAL A 158 33.28 1.96 25.50
CA VAL A 158 34.01 2.84 26.42
C VAL A 158 34.98 2.02 27.27
N ALA A 159 34.51 0.92 27.86
CA ALA A 159 35.36 0.04 28.66
C ALA A 159 36.54 -0.55 27.86
N SER A 160 36.34 -0.92 26.58
CA SER A 160 37.44 -1.41 25.74
C SER A 160 38.48 -0.36 25.40
N VAL A 161 38.09 0.91 25.25
CA VAL A 161 39.03 2.01 25.02
C VAL A 161 39.81 2.34 26.29
N GLU A 162 39.14 2.39 27.44
CA GLU A 162 39.77 2.62 28.75
C GLU A 162 40.79 1.52 29.10
N ALA A 163 40.49 0.26 28.76
CA ALA A 163 41.37 -0.87 29.02
C ALA A 163 42.68 -0.83 28.22
N VAL A 164 42.71 -0.14 27.08
CA VAL A 164 43.92 0.00 26.24
C VAL A 164 44.94 0.96 26.86
N ASN A 165 44.53 1.77 27.86
CA ASN A 165 45.37 2.65 28.68
C ASN A 165 46.72 3.00 28.02
N VAL A 166 46.64 3.98 27.12
CA VAL A 166 47.79 4.65 26.51
C VAL A 166 48.65 5.21 27.65
N ALA A 167 49.72 4.48 28.00
CA ALA A 167 50.74 4.93 28.93
C ALA A 167 51.66 5.97 28.28
#